data_AF-A0A6C0NZZ4-F1
#
_entry.id   AF-A0A6C0NZZ4-F1
#
_cell.length_a   1.000
_cell.length_b   1.000
_cell.length_c   1.000
_cell.angle_alpha   90.00
_cell.angle_beta   90.00
_cell.angle_gamma   90.00
#
_symmetry.space_group_name_H-M   'P 1'
#
loop_
_entity.id
_entity.type
_entity.pdbx_description
1 polymer ?
#
loop_
_entity_poly.entity_id
_entity_poly.type
_entity_poly.pdbx_seq_one_letter_code
_entity_poly.pdbx_strand_id
1 'polypeptide(L)'
;MAIVQVRSANPHFTFLIKKNPGTGMQLRPIRKGMAYGWYSDETATAFNVYFKDAANDISYKRHEDESFEYLNVSRYNTPLFPLNAINDFFSAPFKARDDRDTGGFEHSFFINLIHVDRVRYIAFFEKHMRECAFTLEHRAHKSYSLTITTQKSLYHLLHVVSVLCLFLSLFGDEYIDISDAILDKYIRSLNVIDAPFYIRSLFARNFLSTRERFKKYKADIERTDRYAIALQYGGTALQRRNHIAGVLPFDKSILDIGCGEGFYALPFAGKIDSSSYYAVDLNEEVLETVRRKAEARDIGNIATFLSAEQFLESYNGERVDVILTEVIEHMPEQEAAALIRRICDTVDFDRMIVTTPNADFNRYYELDDFRHDDHKWEMGEEAFRSWFAETVREVPASVEFIAIGDSVNGTYTTQGVIVRGKEAT
;
A
#
# COMPACT_ATOMS: atom_id res chain seq x y z
N MET A 1 2.63 -2.31 -30.32
CA MET A 1 4.07 -2.25 -30.63
C MET A 1 4.77 -1.61 -29.47
N ALA A 2 5.40 -2.44 -28.64
CA ALA A 2 6.12 -2.02 -27.45
C ALA A 2 7.61 -2.27 -27.67
N ILE A 3 8.47 -1.37 -27.20
CA ILE A 3 9.92 -1.44 -27.38
C ILE A 3 10.60 -1.16 -26.05
N VAL A 4 11.54 -2.01 -25.68
CA VAL A 4 12.49 -1.77 -24.60
C VAL A 4 13.92 -1.88 -25.13
N GLN A 5 14.85 -1.16 -24.51
CA GLN A 5 16.27 -1.24 -24.83
C GLN A 5 17.08 -1.33 -23.53
N VAL A 6 18.01 -2.26 -23.46
CA VAL A 6 18.99 -2.35 -22.39
C VAL A 6 20.34 -1.90 -22.94
N ARG A 7 20.95 -0.89 -22.33
CA ARG A 7 22.31 -0.46 -22.64
C ARG A 7 23.24 -0.74 -21.48
N SER A 8 24.51 -1.00 -21.78
CA SER A 8 25.54 -1.13 -20.77
C SER A 8 26.89 -0.70 -21.30
N ALA A 9 27.62 0.06 -20.49
CA ALA A 9 29.03 0.37 -20.69
C ALA A 9 29.97 -0.76 -20.22
N ASN A 10 29.45 -1.84 -19.63
CA ASN A 10 30.26 -2.97 -19.19
C ASN A 10 30.78 -3.75 -20.42
N PRO A 11 32.10 -3.95 -20.56
CA PRO A 11 32.69 -4.64 -21.72
C PRO A 11 32.23 -6.11 -21.86
N HIS A 12 31.69 -6.70 -20.79
CA HIS A 12 31.15 -8.05 -20.78
C HIS A 12 29.64 -8.11 -21.02
N PHE A 13 28.98 -7.01 -21.40
CA PHE A 13 27.53 -6.94 -21.54
C PHE A 13 26.91 -8.10 -22.33
N THR A 14 27.48 -8.44 -23.48
CA THR A 14 27.02 -9.54 -24.35
C THR A 14 27.06 -10.91 -23.64
N PHE A 15 28.10 -11.13 -22.82
CA PHE A 15 28.25 -12.33 -21.98
C PHE A 15 27.30 -12.34 -20.78
N LEU A 16 27.00 -11.18 -20.21
CA LEU A 16 26.05 -11.04 -19.10
C LEU A 16 24.64 -11.42 -19.58
N ILE A 17 24.19 -10.87 -20.71
CA ILE A 17 22.85 -11.14 -21.26
C ILE A 17 22.75 -12.47 -22.02
N LYS A 18 23.88 -13.18 -22.21
CA LYS A 18 23.98 -14.43 -22.99
C LYS A 18 23.43 -14.28 -24.41
N LYS A 19 23.82 -13.20 -25.09
CA LYS A 19 23.45 -12.91 -26.48
C LYS A 19 24.72 -12.70 -27.30
N ASN A 20 24.84 -13.43 -28.40
CA ASN A 20 25.98 -13.30 -29.30
C ASN A 20 25.64 -12.25 -30.38
N PRO A 21 26.44 -11.18 -30.55
CA PRO A 21 26.22 -10.17 -31.60
C PRO A 21 26.19 -10.76 -33.02
N GLY A 22 26.92 -11.85 -33.28
CA GLY A 22 26.97 -12.50 -34.59
C GLY A 22 25.74 -13.35 -34.94
N THR A 23 24.79 -13.56 -34.02
CA THR A 23 23.60 -14.41 -34.27
C THR A 23 22.49 -13.68 -35.05
N GLY A 24 22.59 -12.35 -35.21
CA GLY A 24 21.52 -11.56 -35.82
C GLY A 24 20.27 -11.45 -34.94
N MET A 25 19.11 -11.23 -35.57
CA MET A 25 17.84 -11.02 -34.86
C MET A 25 17.32 -12.30 -34.21
N GLN A 26 16.98 -12.23 -32.92
CA GLN A 26 16.43 -13.34 -32.13
C GLN A 26 14.92 -13.21 -32.00
N LEU A 27 14.17 -14.27 -32.30
CA LEU A 27 12.71 -14.28 -32.18
C LEU A 27 12.27 -15.14 -31.00
N ARG A 28 11.30 -14.64 -30.23
CA ARG A 28 10.67 -15.39 -29.13
C ARG A 28 9.16 -15.14 -29.09
N PRO A 29 8.32 -16.18 -29.00
CA PRO A 29 6.90 -15.97 -28.72
C PRO A 29 6.74 -15.39 -27.32
N ILE A 30 5.96 -14.31 -27.18
CA ILE A 30 5.58 -13.74 -25.88
C ILE A 30 4.06 -13.65 -25.86
N ARG A 31 3.42 -14.39 -24.96
CA ARG A 31 1.95 -14.51 -24.89
C ARG A 31 1.39 -14.90 -26.27
N LYS A 32 0.57 -14.05 -26.89
CA LYS A 32 -0.01 -14.30 -28.22
C LYS A 32 0.79 -13.64 -29.36
N GLY A 33 1.73 -12.76 -29.03
CA GLY A 33 2.56 -12.07 -30.01
C GLY A 33 3.96 -12.67 -30.21
N MET A 34 4.76 -11.95 -31.00
CA MET A 34 6.16 -12.27 -31.28
C MET A 34 7.05 -11.10 -30.87
N ALA A 35 8.13 -11.41 -30.17
CA ALA A 35 9.17 -10.47 -29.80
C ALA A 35 10.46 -10.70 -30.60
N TYR A 36 11.14 -9.61 -30.90
CA TYR A 36 12.32 -9.55 -31.76
C TYR A 36 13.43 -8.84 -30.99
N GLY A 37 14.56 -9.51 -30.79
CA GLY A 37 15.71 -8.99 -30.08
C GLY A 37 16.91 -8.77 -31.01
N TRP A 38 17.57 -7.62 -30.92
CA TRP A 38 18.74 -7.30 -31.76
C TRP A 38 19.66 -6.27 -31.12
N TYR A 39 20.92 -6.23 -31.55
CA TYR A 39 21.86 -5.18 -31.17
C TYR A 39 21.71 -3.94 -32.06
N SER A 40 21.80 -2.74 -31.48
CA SER A 40 21.67 -1.48 -32.23
C SER A 40 22.81 -1.23 -33.21
N ASP A 41 24.00 -1.71 -32.90
CA ASP A 41 25.24 -1.45 -33.63
C ASP A 41 26.26 -2.57 -33.44
N GLU A 42 27.39 -2.47 -34.16
CA GLU A 42 28.50 -3.43 -34.08
C GLU A 42 29.23 -3.40 -32.72
N THR A 43 29.12 -2.32 -31.95
CA THR A 43 29.74 -2.22 -30.62
C THR A 43 29.01 -3.07 -29.58
N ALA A 44 27.80 -3.53 -29.91
CA ALA A 44 26.99 -4.43 -29.10
C ALA A 44 26.75 -3.93 -27.67
N THR A 45 26.74 -2.60 -27.47
CA THR A 45 26.52 -1.95 -26.16
C THR A 45 25.03 -1.71 -25.84
N ALA A 46 24.15 -1.93 -26.81
CA ALA A 46 22.70 -1.76 -26.69
C ALA A 46 21.94 -2.94 -27.31
N PHE A 47 21.09 -3.59 -26.53
CA PHE A 47 20.21 -4.66 -26.98
C PHE A 47 18.75 -4.24 -26.89
N ASN A 48 18.04 -4.31 -28.01
CA ASN A 48 16.64 -3.92 -28.14
C ASN A 48 15.75 -5.15 -28.09
N VAL A 49 14.54 -4.98 -27.58
CA VAL A 49 13.46 -5.94 -27.69
C VAL A 49 12.21 -5.21 -28.17
N TYR A 50 11.73 -5.59 -29.34
CA TYR A 50 10.50 -5.10 -29.94
C TYR A 50 9.44 -6.18 -29.87
N PHE A 51 8.23 -5.82 -29.44
CA PHE A 51 7.09 -6.73 -29.41
C PHE A 51 6.01 -6.31 -30.38
N LYS A 52 5.60 -7.29 -31.19
CA LYS A 52 4.47 -7.24 -32.09
C LYS A 52 3.41 -8.21 -31.58
N ASP A 53 2.27 -7.67 -31.16
CA ASP A 53 1.14 -8.50 -30.76
C ASP A 53 0.53 -9.23 -31.97
N ALA A 54 -0.27 -10.26 -31.70
CA ALA A 54 -1.05 -10.94 -32.74
C ALA A 54 -2.01 -9.96 -33.44
N ALA A 55 -2.29 -10.24 -34.72
CA ALA A 55 -3.22 -9.41 -35.49
C ALA A 55 -4.68 -9.59 -35.02
N ASN A 56 -5.04 -10.83 -34.64
CA ASN A 56 -6.42 -11.23 -34.34
C ASN A 56 -6.62 -11.69 -32.89
N ASP A 57 -5.62 -11.51 -32.03
CA ASP A 57 -5.61 -11.93 -30.62
C ASP A 57 -5.05 -10.79 -29.75
N ILE A 58 -5.30 -10.85 -28.44
CA ILE A 58 -4.83 -9.86 -27.47
C ILE A 58 -3.92 -10.53 -26.43
N SER A 59 -2.67 -10.09 -26.35
CA SER A 59 -1.74 -10.59 -25.33
C SER A 59 -2.03 -10.03 -23.94
N TYR A 60 -2.39 -8.75 -23.85
CA TYR A 60 -2.59 -8.01 -22.60
C TYR A 60 -4.03 -7.57 -22.49
N LYS A 61 -4.87 -8.49 -22.03
CA LYS A 61 -6.30 -8.28 -21.88
C LYS A 61 -6.60 -7.42 -20.66
N ARG A 62 -7.64 -6.59 -20.75
CA ARG A 62 -8.22 -5.86 -19.62
C ARG A 62 -9.09 -6.76 -18.77
N HIS A 63 -9.81 -7.67 -19.41
CA HIS A 63 -10.62 -8.69 -18.75
C HIS A 63 -10.19 -10.09 -19.20
N GLU A 64 -10.27 -11.08 -18.30
CA GLU A 64 -9.82 -12.45 -18.58
C GLU A 64 -10.50 -13.05 -19.84
N ASP A 65 -11.79 -12.76 -20.01
CA ASP A 65 -12.66 -13.26 -21.08
C ASP A 65 -12.56 -12.44 -22.39
N GLU A 66 -11.74 -11.40 -22.44
CA GLU A 66 -11.63 -10.54 -23.63
C GLU A 66 -11.01 -11.30 -24.80
N SER A 67 -11.73 -11.42 -25.92
CA SER A 67 -11.26 -12.16 -27.11
C SER A 67 -10.90 -11.24 -28.27
N PHE A 68 -11.48 -10.03 -28.35
CA PHE A 68 -11.23 -9.09 -29.44
C PHE A 68 -11.65 -7.65 -29.09
N GLU A 69 -10.73 -6.70 -29.20
CA GLU A 69 -10.96 -5.27 -28.98
C GLU A 69 -10.07 -4.48 -29.96
N TYR A 70 -10.72 -3.72 -30.86
CA TYR A 70 -10.07 -2.91 -31.90
C TYR A 70 -9.20 -1.76 -31.32
N LEU A 71 -9.46 -1.34 -30.09
CA LEU A 71 -8.85 -0.16 -29.45
C LEU A 71 -8.00 -0.51 -28.22
N ASN A 72 -7.66 -1.78 -27.99
CA ASN A 72 -6.80 -2.15 -26.87
C ASN A 72 -5.37 -1.59 -27.06
N VAL A 73 -5.11 -0.48 -26.37
CA VAL A 73 -3.82 0.24 -26.41
C VAL A 73 -2.73 -0.41 -25.57
N SER A 74 -3.07 -1.34 -24.67
CA SER A 74 -2.10 -2.05 -23.81
C SER A 74 -1.04 -2.80 -24.61
N ARG A 75 -1.36 -3.23 -25.84
CA ARG A 75 -0.37 -3.82 -26.77
C ARG A 75 0.81 -2.90 -27.14
N TYR A 76 0.74 -1.61 -26.80
CA TYR A 76 1.79 -0.61 -27.07
C TYR A 76 2.51 -0.15 -25.81
N ASN A 77 1.81 -0.01 -24.68
CA ASN A 77 2.31 0.70 -23.51
C ASN A 77 2.13 -0.07 -22.18
N THR A 78 1.69 -1.33 -22.20
CA THR A 78 1.48 -2.06 -20.95
C THR A 78 2.78 -2.20 -20.12
N PRO A 79 2.74 -1.95 -18.79
CA PRO A 79 3.88 -2.20 -17.90
C PRO A 79 4.25 -3.69 -17.81
N LEU A 80 3.36 -4.60 -18.24
CA LEU A 80 3.63 -6.04 -18.25
C LEU A 80 4.65 -6.45 -19.33
N PHE A 81 4.74 -5.71 -20.43
CA PHE A 81 5.67 -6.07 -21.50
C PHE A 81 7.14 -5.99 -21.08
N PRO A 82 7.62 -4.92 -20.41
CA PRO A 82 8.96 -4.92 -19.81
C PRO A 82 9.24 -6.15 -18.94
N LEU A 83 8.27 -6.60 -18.13
CA LEU A 83 8.42 -7.80 -17.30
C LEU A 83 8.59 -9.07 -18.15
N ASN A 84 7.85 -9.19 -19.25
CA ASN A 84 7.98 -10.29 -20.18
C ASN A 84 9.31 -10.24 -20.95
N ALA A 85 9.71 -9.07 -21.45
CA ALA A 85 11.00 -8.87 -22.11
C ALA A 85 12.18 -9.25 -21.19
N ILE A 86 12.11 -8.90 -19.90
CA ILE A 86 13.10 -9.31 -18.89
C ILE A 86 13.16 -10.84 -18.76
N ASN A 87 12.02 -11.53 -18.70
CA ASN A 87 12.02 -12.99 -18.55
C ASN A 87 12.51 -13.72 -19.80
N ASP A 88 12.17 -13.23 -20.99
CA ASP A 88 12.45 -13.93 -22.23
C ASP A 88 13.83 -13.61 -22.81
N PHE A 89 14.27 -12.34 -22.74
CA PHE A 89 15.53 -11.90 -23.33
C PHE A 89 16.64 -11.69 -22.30
N PHE A 90 16.30 -11.38 -21.05
CA PHE A 90 17.26 -11.03 -19.99
C PHE A 90 17.17 -11.96 -18.77
N SER A 91 16.66 -13.19 -18.93
CA SER A 91 16.49 -14.11 -17.79
C SER A 91 17.79 -14.54 -17.14
N ALA A 92 18.87 -14.71 -17.91
CA ALA A 92 20.17 -15.09 -17.35
C ALA A 92 20.69 -14.06 -16.33
N PRO A 93 20.87 -12.77 -16.69
CA PRO A 93 21.29 -11.75 -15.74
C PRO A 93 20.21 -11.32 -14.75
N PHE A 94 18.96 -11.78 -14.88
CA PHE A 94 17.91 -11.57 -13.88
C PHE A 94 17.85 -12.71 -12.83
N LYS A 95 18.18 -13.94 -13.22
CA LYS A 95 18.13 -15.12 -12.35
C LYS A 95 19.35 -15.28 -11.47
N ALA A 96 20.52 -14.81 -11.88
CA ALA A 96 21.71 -14.86 -11.05
C ALA A 96 22.61 -13.68 -11.36
N ARG A 97 23.26 -13.15 -10.32
CA ARG A 97 24.33 -12.18 -10.50
C ARG A 97 25.57 -12.92 -11.01
N ASP A 98 26.14 -12.43 -12.10
CA ASP A 98 27.42 -12.91 -12.65
C ASP A 98 28.56 -12.11 -12.02
N ASP A 99 29.70 -12.74 -11.74
CA ASP A 99 30.85 -12.08 -11.09
C ASP A 99 31.42 -10.93 -11.91
N ARG A 100 31.19 -10.92 -13.24
CA ARG A 100 31.58 -9.83 -14.15
C ARG A 100 30.62 -8.63 -14.08
N ASP A 101 29.47 -8.76 -13.41
CA ASP A 101 28.50 -7.70 -13.21
C ASP A 101 28.87 -6.83 -11.98
N THR A 102 30.05 -6.24 -12.09
CA THR A 102 30.66 -5.36 -11.10
C THR A 102 30.14 -3.93 -11.26
N GLY A 103 30.17 -3.15 -10.17
CA GLY A 103 29.80 -1.74 -10.22
C GLY A 103 30.81 -0.88 -10.99
N GLY A 104 30.43 0.37 -11.22
CA GLY A 104 31.26 1.38 -11.91
C GLY A 104 31.01 1.50 -13.41
N PHE A 105 30.24 0.59 -14.00
CA PHE A 105 29.74 0.71 -15.36
C PHE A 105 28.31 1.25 -15.36
N GLU A 106 28.00 2.18 -16.25
CA GLU A 106 26.63 2.63 -16.43
C GLU A 106 25.80 1.56 -17.15
N HIS A 107 24.62 1.28 -16.61
CA HIS A 107 23.60 0.44 -17.20
C HIS A 107 22.31 1.27 -17.33
N SER A 108 21.56 1.07 -18.41
CA SER A 108 20.25 1.70 -18.56
C SER A 108 19.21 0.76 -19.15
N PHE A 109 17.97 0.93 -18.68
CA PHE A 109 16.79 0.26 -19.19
C PHE A 109 15.82 1.33 -19.68
N PHE A 110 15.64 1.39 -21.00
CA PHE A 110 14.73 2.32 -21.66
C PHE A 110 13.45 1.60 -22.07
N ILE A 111 12.31 2.24 -21.81
CA ILE A 111 10.97 1.82 -22.22
C ILE A 111 10.40 2.94 -23.08
N ASN A 112 10.17 2.64 -24.35
CA ASN A 112 9.74 3.64 -25.32
C ASN A 112 8.35 4.21 -25.02
N LEU A 113 7.44 3.35 -24.57
CA LEU A 113 6.08 3.74 -24.18
C LEU A 113 5.62 2.85 -23.02
N ILE A 114 5.20 3.47 -21.93
CA ILE A 114 4.68 2.81 -20.72
C ILE A 114 3.48 3.58 -20.17
N HIS A 115 2.43 2.86 -19.80
CA HIS A 115 1.26 3.39 -19.13
C HIS A 115 1.60 3.66 -17.66
N VAL A 116 1.40 4.90 -17.23
CA VAL A 116 1.61 5.32 -15.84
C VAL A 116 0.37 6.09 -15.40
N ASP A 117 -0.50 5.42 -14.65
CA ASP A 117 -1.68 6.05 -14.05
C ASP A 117 -1.29 7.01 -12.92
N ARG A 118 -0.34 6.58 -12.08
CA ARG A 118 0.08 7.30 -10.86
C ARG A 118 1.57 7.61 -10.89
N VAL A 119 1.92 8.78 -11.43
CA VAL A 119 3.32 9.26 -11.57
C VAL A 119 4.07 9.28 -10.23
N ARG A 120 3.37 9.48 -9.10
CA ARG A 120 3.96 9.45 -7.76
C ARG A 120 4.74 8.18 -7.43
N TYR A 121 4.44 7.04 -8.05
CA TYR A 121 5.24 5.82 -7.84
C TYR A 121 6.63 5.93 -8.43
N ILE A 122 6.81 6.65 -9.54
CA ILE A 122 8.13 6.91 -10.12
C ILE A 122 8.94 7.78 -9.16
N ALA A 123 8.36 8.91 -8.72
CA ALA A 123 8.99 9.80 -7.74
C ALA A 123 9.36 9.08 -6.44
N PHE A 124 8.48 8.17 -5.99
CA PHE A 124 8.74 7.34 -4.82
C PHE A 124 9.97 6.44 -5.02
N PHE A 125 10.04 5.72 -6.14
CA PHE A 125 11.19 4.86 -6.44
C PHE A 125 12.48 5.69 -6.56
N GLU A 126 12.41 6.85 -7.19
CA GLU A 126 13.54 7.78 -7.32
C GLU A 126 14.05 8.27 -5.95
N LYS A 127 13.15 8.62 -5.02
CA LYS A 127 13.51 9.07 -3.67
C LYS A 127 14.28 8.00 -2.87
N HIS A 128 13.92 6.72 -3.07
CA HIS A 128 14.45 5.60 -2.26
C HIS A 128 15.59 4.82 -2.91
N MET A 129 15.61 4.74 -4.23
CA MET A 129 16.63 4.02 -5.00
C MET A 129 17.69 5.02 -5.46
N ARG A 130 18.42 5.62 -4.51
CA ARG A 130 19.39 6.70 -4.76
C ARG A 130 20.54 6.27 -5.67
N GLU A 131 20.78 4.97 -5.82
CA GLU A 131 21.73 4.41 -6.77
C GLU A 131 21.21 4.37 -8.22
N CYS A 132 19.95 4.75 -8.44
CA CYS A 132 19.29 4.78 -9.73
C CYS A 132 18.80 6.18 -10.05
N ALA A 133 18.88 6.58 -11.32
CA ALA A 133 18.19 7.78 -11.81
C ALA A 133 16.99 7.36 -12.68
N PHE A 134 15.91 8.12 -12.58
CA PHE A 134 14.66 7.87 -13.31
C PHE A 134 14.36 9.08 -14.19
N THR A 135 14.22 8.86 -15.49
CA THR A 135 13.84 9.90 -16.44
C THR A 135 12.51 9.53 -17.07
N LEU A 136 11.46 10.25 -16.69
CA LEU A 136 10.10 10.06 -17.19
C LEU A 136 9.71 11.23 -18.09
N GLU A 137 9.42 10.94 -19.35
CA GLU A 137 8.98 11.95 -20.32
C GLU A 137 7.55 11.65 -20.78
N HIS A 138 6.65 12.62 -20.61
CA HIS A 138 5.27 12.50 -21.09
C HIS A 138 5.23 12.44 -22.62
N ARG A 139 4.50 11.47 -23.17
CA ARG A 139 4.31 11.31 -24.62
C ARG A 139 2.89 11.70 -25.03
N ALA A 140 1.89 11.07 -24.43
CA ALA A 140 0.48 11.37 -24.66
C ALA A 140 -0.40 10.68 -23.62
N HIS A 141 -1.40 11.38 -23.10
CA HIS A 141 -2.29 10.87 -22.04
C HIS A 141 -1.45 10.23 -20.90
N LYS A 142 -1.91 9.14 -20.29
CA LYS A 142 -1.17 8.36 -19.29
C LYS A 142 0.01 7.56 -19.88
N SER A 143 0.54 7.92 -21.05
CA SER A 143 1.67 7.23 -21.68
C SER A 143 2.93 8.07 -21.67
N TYR A 144 4.02 7.45 -21.23
CA TYR A 144 5.32 8.08 -21.01
C TYR A 144 6.41 7.23 -21.67
N SER A 145 7.57 7.81 -21.96
CA SER A 145 8.80 7.01 -22.03
C SER A 145 9.51 7.06 -20.69
N LEU A 146 10.15 5.96 -20.31
CA LEU A 146 10.84 5.82 -19.04
C LEU A 146 12.25 5.29 -19.27
N THR A 147 13.24 5.98 -18.74
CA THR A 147 14.63 5.49 -18.64
C THR A 147 14.99 5.32 -17.19
N ILE A 148 15.56 4.17 -16.84
CA ILE A 148 16.15 3.92 -15.52
C ILE A 148 17.63 3.64 -15.73
N THR A 149 18.49 4.38 -15.03
CA THR A 149 19.95 4.19 -15.11
C THR A 149 20.53 3.86 -13.74
N THR A 150 21.63 3.11 -13.71
CA THR A 150 22.39 2.84 -12.48
C THR A 150 23.84 2.51 -12.79
N GLN A 151 24.74 2.70 -11.82
CA GLN A 151 26.13 2.23 -11.87
C GLN A 151 26.41 1.04 -10.93
N LYS A 152 25.37 0.48 -10.30
CA LYS A 152 25.51 -0.60 -9.31
C LYS A 152 25.77 -1.96 -9.96
N SER A 153 24.90 -2.38 -10.87
CA SER A 153 25.02 -3.58 -11.70
C SER A 153 23.82 -3.72 -12.65
N LEU A 154 23.96 -4.52 -13.70
CA LEU A 154 22.83 -4.90 -14.56
C LEU A 154 21.79 -5.73 -13.79
N TYR A 155 22.26 -6.63 -12.92
CA TYR A 155 21.42 -7.44 -12.03
C TYR A 155 20.49 -6.56 -11.18
N HIS A 156 21.04 -5.54 -10.53
CA HIS A 156 20.27 -4.60 -9.72
C HIS A 156 19.25 -3.83 -10.58
N LEU A 157 19.69 -3.29 -11.73
CA LEU A 157 18.83 -2.56 -12.65
C LEU A 157 17.59 -3.37 -13.06
N LEU A 158 17.78 -4.62 -13.49
CA LEU A 158 16.68 -5.47 -13.94
C LEU A 158 15.67 -5.76 -12.81
N HIS A 159 16.14 -5.91 -11.58
CA HIS A 159 15.26 -6.07 -10.42
C HIS A 159 14.50 -4.79 -10.06
N VAL A 160 15.14 -3.62 -10.11
CA VAL A 160 14.45 -2.31 -9.91
C VAL A 160 13.36 -2.11 -10.95
N VAL A 161 13.69 -2.29 -12.24
CA VAL A 161 12.72 -2.17 -13.35
C VAL A 161 11.56 -3.16 -13.17
N SER A 162 11.88 -4.40 -12.76
CA SER A 162 10.87 -5.45 -12.55
C SER A 162 9.89 -5.11 -11.43
N VAL A 163 10.38 -4.64 -10.29
CA VAL A 163 9.50 -4.27 -9.17
C VAL A 163 8.66 -3.04 -9.55
N LEU A 164 9.26 -2.02 -10.16
CA LEU A 164 8.52 -0.83 -10.59
C LEU A 164 7.42 -1.17 -11.60
N CYS A 165 7.74 -1.91 -12.67
CA CYS A 165 6.76 -2.25 -13.70
C CYS A 165 5.63 -3.14 -13.14
N LEU A 166 5.91 -3.99 -12.15
CA LEU A 166 4.87 -4.72 -11.43
C LEU A 166 3.93 -3.76 -10.68
N PHE A 167 4.45 -2.76 -9.97
CA PHE A 167 3.60 -1.77 -9.30
C PHE A 167 2.80 -0.92 -10.30
N LEU A 168 3.39 -0.51 -11.41
CA LEU A 168 2.68 0.23 -12.45
C LEU A 168 1.53 -0.59 -13.04
N SER A 169 1.71 -1.91 -13.18
CA SER A 169 0.65 -2.80 -13.66
C SER A 169 -0.54 -2.94 -12.70
N LEU A 170 -0.38 -2.70 -11.39
CA LEU A 170 -1.51 -2.75 -10.43
C LEU A 170 -2.60 -1.71 -10.71
N PHE A 171 -2.22 -0.59 -11.31
CA PHE A 171 -3.12 0.51 -11.64
C PHE A 171 -3.41 0.58 -13.14
N GLY A 172 -2.92 -0.41 -13.89
CA GLY A 172 -3.35 -0.63 -15.26
C GLY A 172 -4.73 -1.30 -15.28
N ASP A 173 -5.37 -1.25 -16.44
CA ASP A 173 -6.63 -1.94 -16.66
C ASP A 173 -6.42 -3.45 -16.86
N GLU A 174 -5.18 -3.93 -16.93
CA GLU A 174 -4.86 -5.30 -17.35
C GLU A 174 -4.97 -6.35 -16.24
N TYR A 175 -5.43 -7.54 -16.61
CA TYR A 175 -5.41 -8.70 -15.73
C TYR A 175 -3.96 -9.19 -15.48
N ILE A 176 -3.64 -9.42 -14.21
CA ILE A 176 -2.36 -9.99 -13.79
C ILE A 176 -2.61 -11.29 -13.00
N ASP A 177 -2.02 -12.38 -13.47
CA ASP A 177 -1.94 -13.61 -12.68
C ASP A 177 -0.94 -13.44 -11.54
N ILE A 178 -1.46 -13.42 -10.30
CA ILE A 178 -0.66 -13.39 -9.07
C ILE A 178 -0.63 -14.80 -8.48
N SER A 179 0.09 -15.68 -9.17
CA SER A 179 0.42 -17.03 -8.71
C SER A 179 1.60 -17.04 -7.74
N ASP A 180 1.77 -18.11 -6.97
CA ASP A 180 2.85 -18.23 -5.99
C ASP A 180 4.24 -18.14 -6.63
N ALA A 181 4.43 -18.69 -7.84
CA ALA A 181 5.69 -18.59 -8.57
C ALA A 181 6.02 -17.13 -8.98
N ILE A 182 4.98 -16.33 -9.27
CA ILE A 182 5.12 -14.89 -9.54
C ILE A 182 5.51 -14.17 -8.25
N LEU A 183 4.85 -14.47 -7.13
CA LEU A 183 5.18 -13.89 -5.83
C LEU A 183 6.63 -14.20 -5.42
N ASP A 184 7.08 -15.46 -5.51
CA ASP A 184 8.45 -15.88 -5.21
C ASP A 184 9.48 -15.04 -5.98
N LYS A 185 9.23 -14.85 -7.29
CA LYS A 185 10.09 -14.08 -8.19
C LYS A 185 10.19 -12.60 -7.79
N TYR A 186 9.06 -11.96 -7.47
CA TYR A 186 9.07 -10.52 -7.16
C TYR A 186 9.47 -10.23 -5.71
N ILE A 187 9.19 -11.11 -4.76
CA ILE A 187 9.72 -11.03 -3.38
C ILE A 187 11.24 -11.16 -3.41
N ARG A 188 11.78 -12.08 -4.22
CA ARG A 188 13.23 -12.12 -4.47
C ARG A 188 13.74 -10.77 -4.99
N SER A 189 13.02 -10.15 -5.91
CA SER A 189 13.40 -8.85 -6.47
C SER A 189 13.39 -7.73 -5.41
N LEU A 190 12.40 -7.70 -4.52
CA LEU A 190 12.36 -6.77 -3.37
C LEU A 190 13.60 -6.93 -2.48
N ASN A 191 14.01 -8.17 -2.23
CA ASN A 191 15.16 -8.46 -1.39
C ASN A 191 16.49 -8.11 -2.07
N VAL A 192 16.60 -8.31 -3.38
CA VAL A 192 17.81 -7.96 -4.14
C VAL A 192 18.05 -6.45 -4.15
N ILE A 193 16.99 -5.66 -4.35
CA ILE A 193 17.10 -4.20 -4.35
C ILE A 193 17.11 -3.62 -2.93
N ASP A 194 17.04 -4.49 -1.91
CA ASP A 194 16.84 -4.14 -0.51
C ASP A 194 15.80 -3.02 -0.36
N ALA A 195 14.59 -3.31 -0.85
CA ALA A 195 13.52 -2.32 -0.93
C ALA A 195 13.19 -1.74 0.47
N PRO A 196 12.82 -0.46 0.57
CA PRO A 196 12.38 0.14 1.83
C PRO A 196 11.00 -0.38 2.27
N PHE A 197 10.65 -0.12 3.53
CA PHE A 197 9.40 -0.46 4.19
C PHE A 197 8.18 -0.19 3.30
N TYR A 198 8.04 1.03 2.76
CA TYR A 198 6.82 1.37 2.04
C TYR A 198 6.60 0.52 0.78
N ILE A 199 7.65 0.21 0.02
CA ILE A 199 7.54 -0.71 -1.14
C ILE A 199 7.12 -2.10 -0.67
N ARG A 200 7.70 -2.59 0.43
CA ARG A 200 7.38 -3.90 1.01
C ARG A 200 5.94 -3.96 1.55
N SER A 201 5.50 -2.93 2.28
CA SER A 201 4.13 -2.82 2.81
C SER A 201 3.11 -2.69 1.68
N LEU A 202 3.39 -1.88 0.65
CA LEU A 202 2.56 -1.84 -0.55
C LEU A 202 2.51 -3.18 -1.27
N PHE A 203 3.64 -3.90 -1.38
CA PHE A 203 3.65 -5.22 -2.00
C PHE A 203 2.76 -6.18 -1.21
N ALA A 204 2.93 -6.25 0.11
CA ALA A 204 2.13 -7.11 0.98
C ALA A 204 0.63 -6.79 0.84
N ARG A 205 0.26 -5.51 0.86
CA ARG A 205 -1.14 -5.06 0.77
C ARG A 205 -1.80 -5.42 -0.55
N ASN A 206 -1.09 -5.28 -1.67
CA ASN A 206 -1.69 -5.44 -2.99
C ASN A 206 -1.58 -6.87 -3.54
N PHE A 207 -0.52 -7.62 -3.18
CA PHE A 207 -0.25 -8.95 -3.76
C PHE A 207 -0.49 -10.10 -2.78
N LEU A 208 -0.49 -9.86 -1.47
CA LEU A 208 -0.78 -10.89 -0.45
C LEU A 208 -2.20 -10.72 0.09
N SER A 209 -3.17 -10.83 -0.81
CA SER A 209 -4.59 -10.55 -0.55
C SER A 209 -5.25 -11.46 0.47
N THR A 210 -4.72 -12.68 0.72
CA THR A 210 -5.28 -13.64 1.69
C THR A 210 -4.39 -13.81 2.91
N ARG A 211 -4.97 -14.20 4.06
CA ARG A 211 -4.22 -14.42 5.31
C ARG A 211 -3.20 -15.54 5.15
N GLU A 212 -3.52 -16.57 4.38
CA GLU A 212 -2.67 -17.73 4.11
C GLU A 212 -1.43 -17.29 3.33
N ARG A 213 -1.63 -16.54 2.23
CA ARG A 213 -0.52 -15.99 1.44
C ARG A 213 0.32 -15.01 2.24
N PHE A 214 -0.33 -14.13 2.99
CA PHE A 214 0.37 -13.21 3.89
C PHE A 214 1.26 -13.96 4.89
N LYS A 215 0.71 -14.95 5.59
CA LYS A 215 1.46 -15.77 6.56
C LYS A 215 2.62 -16.52 5.91
N LYS A 216 2.42 -17.05 4.70
CA LYS A 216 3.46 -17.77 3.94
C LYS A 216 4.65 -16.87 3.62
N TYR A 217 4.41 -15.63 3.18
CA TYR A 217 5.43 -14.76 2.61
C TYR A 217 5.94 -13.65 3.55
N LYS A 218 5.31 -13.45 4.71
CA LYS A 218 5.62 -12.38 5.67
C LYS A 218 7.11 -12.28 5.96
N ALA A 219 7.75 -13.36 6.39
CA ALA A 219 9.16 -13.36 6.78
C ALA A 219 10.10 -12.98 5.61
N ASP A 220 9.79 -13.41 4.39
CA ASP A 220 10.60 -13.08 3.21
C ASP A 220 10.44 -11.62 2.78
N ILE A 221 9.26 -11.02 2.99
CA ILE A 221 9.02 -9.61 2.70
C ILE A 221 9.61 -8.70 3.78
N GLU A 222 9.65 -9.13 5.03
CA GLU A 222 10.25 -8.36 6.13
C GLU A 222 11.78 -8.33 6.06
N ARG A 223 12.40 -9.21 5.27
CA ARG A 223 13.86 -9.34 5.18
C ARG A 223 14.51 -8.12 4.52
N THR A 224 15.19 -7.29 5.29
CA THR A 224 15.97 -6.13 4.83
C THR A 224 17.16 -5.89 5.77
N ASP A 225 18.22 -5.30 5.26
CA ASP A 225 19.39 -4.91 6.06
C ASP A 225 19.24 -3.50 6.67
N ARG A 226 18.15 -2.79 6.37
CA ARG A 226 17.94 -1.37 6.77
C ARG A 226 17.44 -1.20 8.21
N TYR A 227 16.49 -2.04 8.62
CA TYR A 227 15.78 -1.93 9.90
C TYR A 227 14.88 -3.14 10.13
N ALA A 228 14.42 -3.35 11.36
CA ALA A 228 13.46 -4.39 11.66
C ALA A 228 12.06 -3.97 11.20
N ILE A 229 11.38 -4.83 10.43
CA ILE A 229 9.99 -4.62 9.98
C ILE A 229 9.10 -5.68 10.64
N ALA A 230 7.92 -5.29 11.12
CA ALA A 230 6.84 -6.20 11.49
C ALA A 230 5.54 -5.81 10.78
N LEU A 231 5.23 -6.46 9.66
CA LEU A 231 4.01 -6.27 8.89
C LEU A 231 2.82 -6.97 9.53
N GLN A 232 1.63 -6.38 9.40
CA GLN A 232 0.36 -7.03 9.72
C GLN A 232 -0.51 -7.23 8.48
N TYR A 233 -1.41 -8.20 8.55
CA TYR A 233 -2.29 -8.50 7.42
C TYR A 233 -3.33 -7.39 7.22
N GLY A 234 -3.47 -6.93 5.97
CA GLY A 234 -4.40 -5.88 5.57
C GLY A 234 -3.79 -4.48 5.59
N GLY A 235 -4.57 -3.47 5.22
CA GLY A 235 -4.17 -2.07 5.37
C GLY A 235 -4.33 -1.57 6.82
N THR A 236 -3.69 -0.45 7.14
CA THR A 236 -3.68 0.16 8.49
C THR A 236 -5.08 0.27 9.13
N ALA A 237 -6.10 0.71 8.38
CA ALA A 237 -7.47 0.79 8.87
C ALA A 237 -8.04 -0.59 9.28
N LEU A 238 -7.78 -1.64 8.49
CA LEU A 238 -8.20 -3.00 8.81
C LEU A 238 -7.44 -3.57 10.00
N GLN A 239 -6.13 -3.31 10.08
CA GLN A 239 -5.29 -3.70 11.21
C GLN A 239 -5.81 -3.10 12.52
N ARG A 240 -6.16 -1.79 12.49
CA ARG A 240 -6.78 -1.08 13.62
C ARG A 240 -8.15 -1.64 13.99
N ARG A 241 -9.05 -1.86 13.03
CA ARG A 241 -10.34 -2.50 13.31
C ARG A 241 -10.20 -3.88 13.93
N ASN A 242 -9.26 -4.69 13.44
CA ASN A 242 -8.99 -6.01 14.01
C ASN A 242 -8.46 -5.92 15.44
N HIS A 243 -7.58 -4.95 15.73
CA HIS A 243 -7.07 -4.71 17.07
C HIS A 243 -8.20 -4.32 18.04
N ILE A 244 -9.01 -3.32 17.66
CA ILE A 244 -10.15 -2.86 18.46
C ILE A 244 -11.16 -4.00 18.68
N ALA A 245 -11.45 -4.78 17.65
CA ALA A 245 -12.32 -5.95 17.77
C ALA A 245 -11.75 -7.06 18.68
N GLY A 246 -10.44 -7.09 18.94
CA GLY A 246 -9.81 -8.00 19.90
C GLY A 246 -9.83 -7.48 21.34
N VAL A 247 -10.04 -6.17 21.52
CA VAL A 247 -10.13 -5.50 22.83
C VAL A 247 -11.58 -5.47 23.33
N LEU A 248 -12.54 -5.31 22.43
CA LEU A 248 -13.96 -5.18 22.78
C LEU A 248 -14.61 -6.56 23.02
N PRO A 249 -15.34 -6.73 24.13
CA PRO A 249 -16.07 -7.97 24.43
C PRO A 249 -17.37 -8.14 23.61
N PHE A 250 -17.93 -7.05 23.07
CA PHE A 250 -19.23 -7.02 22.37
C PHE A 250 -20.43 -7.45 23.23
N ASP A 251 -20.36 -7.20 24.54
CA ASP A 251 -21.40 -7.57 25.52
C ASP A 251 -22.31 -6.38 25.92
N LYS A 252 -22.12 -5.21 25.32
CA LYS A 252 -22.86 -3.98 25.60
C LYS A 252 -22.93 -3.05 24.37
N SER A 253 -23.68 -1.96 24.51
CA SER A 253 -23.80 -0.94 23.47
C SER A 253 -22.44 -0.29 23.16
N ILE A 254 -22.23 0.10 21.91
CA ILE A 254 -21.02 0.82 21.47
C ILE A 254 -21.38 2.23 21.03
N LEU A 255 -20.65 3.23 21.51
CA LEU A 255 -20.65 4.60 21.00
C LEU A 255 -19.44 4.82 20.08
N ASP A 256 -19.71 5.00 18.79
CA ASP A 256 -18.71 5.21 17.74
C ASP A 256 -18.77 6.66 17.26
N ILE A 257 -17.83 7.47 17.76
CA ILE A 257 -17.72 8.88 17.38
C ILE A 257 -16.78 8.98 16.19
N GLY A 258 -17.25 9.58 15.10
CA GLY A 258 -16.58 9.61 13.80
C GLY A 258 -16.77 8.31 13.02
N CYS A 259 -18.00 7.80 12.96
CA CYS A 259 -18.28 6.47 12.40
C CYS A 259 -18.06 6.38 10.87
N GLY A 260 -18.01 7.52 10.18
CA GLY A 260 -17.87 7.62 8.73
C GLY A 260 -18.95 6.82 8.00
N GLU A 261 -18.58 6.14 6.92
CA GLU A 261 -19.51 5.29 6.16
C GLU A 261 -19.80 3.91 6.80
N GLY A 262 -19.53 3.74 8.09
CA GLY A 262 -19.86 2.53 8.85
C GLY A 262 -18.82 1.42 8.76
N PHE A 263 -17.54 1.78 8.64
CA PHE A 263 -16.43 0.81 8.56
C PHE A 263 -16.31 -0.07 9.82
N TYR A 264 -16.63 0.51 10.99
CA TYR A 264 -16.76 -0.18 12.28
C TYR A 264 -18.22 -0.52 12.59
N ALA A 265 -19.13 0.44 12.43
CA ALA A 265 -20.56 0.26 12.73
C ALA A 265 -21.17 -1.02 12.18
N LEU A 266 -21.04 -1.25 10.87
CA LEU A 266 -21.69 -2.40 10.23
C LEU A 266 -21.16 -3.76 10.74
N PRO A 267 -19.83 -4.04 10.77
CA PRO A 267 -19.35 -5.31 11.28
C PRO A 267 -19.42 -5.47 12.80
N PHE A 268 -19.45 -4.38 13.58
CA PHE A 268 -19.50 -4.47 15.04
C PHE A 268 -20.93 -4.57 15.57
N ALA A 269 -21.89 -3.85 14.97
CA ALA A 269 -23.30 -3.98 15.32
C ALA A 269 -23.80 -5.42 15.17
N GLY A 270 -23.37 -6.14 14.13
CA GLY A 270 -23.68 -7.56 13.94
C GLY A 270 -23.01 -8.53 14.92
N LYS A 271 -22.17 -8.05 15.84
CA LYS A 271 -21.58 -8.84 16.95
C LYS A 271 -22.24 -8.57 18.29
N ILE A 272 -23.14 -7.59 18.37
CA ILE A 272 -23.80 -7.18 19.60
C ILE A 272 -25.25 -7.67 19.52
N ASP A 273 -25.63 -8.60 20.39
CA ASP A 273 -26.90 -9.33 20.24
C ASP A 273 -28.13 -8.50 20.66
N SER A 274 -28.05 -7.78 21.78
CA SER A 274 -29.23 -7.16 22.43
C SER A 274 -28.98 -5.72 22.88
N SER A 275 -28.01 -5.05 22.26
CA SER A 275 -27.62 -3.68 22.59
C SER A 275 -27.45 -2.85 21.32
N SER A 276 -27.50 -1.53 21.51
CA SER A 276 -27.47 -0.57 20.41
C SER A 276 -26.05 -0.28 19.95
N TYR A 277 -25.89 0.04 18.68
CA TYR A 277 -24.68 0.65 18.14
C TYR A 277 -24.97 2.11 17.80
N TYR A 278 -24.42 3.03 18.59
CA TYR A 278 -24.57 4.47 18.43
C TYR A 278 -23.51 5.00 17.48
N ALA A 279 -23.90 5.31 16.25
CA ALA A 279 -23.03 5.80 15.18
C ALA A 279 -23.14 7.32 15.08
N VAL A 280 -22.07 8.05 15.39
CA VAL A 280 -22.04 9.51 15.42
C VAL A 280 -21.10 10.04 14.33
N ASP A 281 -21.57 10.96 13.50
CA ASP A 281 -20.73 11.66 12.51
C ASP A 281 -21.33 13.02 12.16
N LEU A 282 -20.48 14.04 11.92
CA LEU A 282 -20.92 15.39 11.57
C LEU A 282 -21.46 15.49 10.13
N ASN A 283 -21.23 14.47 9.29
CA ASN A 283 -21.69 14.45 7.91
C ASN A 283 -22.97 13.58 7.75
N GLU A 284 -24.10 14.24 7.52
CA GLU A 284 -25.39 13.54 7.33
C GLU A 284 -25.37 12.58 6.12
N GLU A 285 -24.60 12.85 5.06
CA GLU A 285 -24.53 11.98 3.89
C GLU A 285 -23.85 10.64 4.20
N VAL A 286 -22.85 10.62 5.09
CA VAL A 286 -22.20 9.36 5.50
C VAL A 286 -23.11 8.57 6.44
N LEU A 287 -23.85 9.25 7.32
CA LEU A 287 -24.86 8.61 8.18
C LEU A 287 -25.98 7.97 7.34
N GLU A 288 -26.46 8.65 6.32
CA GLU A 288 -27.46 8.08 5.40
C GLU A 288 -26.90 6.85 4.66
N THR A 289 -25.62 6.89 4.29
CA THR A 289 -24.94 5.72 3.75
C THR A 289 -24.87 4.56 4.75
N VAL A 290 -24.64 4.83 6.03
CA VAL A 290 -24.69 3.82 7.10
C VAL A 290 -26.08 3.21 7.21
N ARG A 291 -27.14 4.02 7.32
CA ARG A 291 -28.53 3.55 7.42
C ARG A 291 -28.90 2.65 6.26
N ARG A 292 -28.64 3.08 5.03
CA ARG A 292 -28.88 2.29 3.82
C ARG A 292 -28.10 0.96 3.81
N LYS A 293 -26.81 0.98 4.20
CA LYS A 293 -25.98 -0.24 4.28
C LYS A 293 -26.46 -1.18 5.40
N ALA A 294 -26.97 -0.64 6.50
CA ALA A 294 -27.53 -1.40 7.62
C ALA A 294 -28.84 -2.09 7.21
N GLU A 295 -29.76 -1.35 6.59
CA GLU A 295 -31.03 -1.88 6.06
C GLU A 295 -30.78 -3.00 5.03
N ALA A 296 -29.85 -2.79 4.09
CA ALA A 296 -29.49 -3.81 3.10
C ALA A 296 -28.87 -5.09 3.69
N ARG A 297 -28.42 -5.05 4.96
CA ARG A 297 -27.84 -6.18 5.70
C ARG A 297 -28.73 -6.69 6.83
N ASP A 298 -29.95 -6.16 6.95
CA ASP A 298 -30.89 -6.49 8.03
C ASP A 298 -30.32 -6.22 9.44
N ILE A 299 -29.54 -5.13 9.58
CA ILE A 299 -28.95 -4.69 10.86
C ILE A 299 -29.85 -3.63 11.48
N GLY A 300 -30.68 -4.02 12.44
CA GLY A 300 -31.69 -3.15 13.06
C GLY A 300 -31.23 -2.39 14.32
N ASN A 301 -30.03 -2.65 14.84
CA ASN A 301 -29.56 -2.10 16.11
C ASN A 301 -28.63 -0.87 15.97
N ILE A 302 -28.46 -0.32 14.77
CA ILE A 302 -27.66 0.91 14.56
C ILE A 302 -28.57 2.14 14.70
N ALA A 303 -28.22 3.04 15.63
CA ALA A 303 -28.84 4.35 15.79
C ALA A 303 -27.83 5.45 15.45
N THR A 304 -28.20 6.36 14.56
CA THR A 304 -27.31 7.42 14.06
C THR A 304 -27.57 8.77 14.71
N PHE A 305 -26.52 9.54 14.97
CA PHE A 305 -26.60 10.92 15.49
C PHE A 305 -25.64 11.83 14.72
N LEU A 306 -26.06 13.06 14.45
CA LEU A 306 -25.30 14.06 13.71
C LEU A 306 -24.16 14.67 14.53
N SER A 307 -24.19 14.58 15.86
CA SER A 307 -23.07 15.03 16.68
C SER A 307 -23.03 14.31 18.03
N ALA A 308 -21.89 14.41 18.71
CA ALA A 308 -21.74 13.88 20.06
C ALA A 308 -22.70 14.60 21.03
N GLU A 309 -22.93 15.90 20.85
CA GLU A 309 -23.89 16.68 21.63
C GLU A 309 -25.31 16.17 21.46
N GLN A 310 -25.74 15.91 20.21
CA GLN A 310 -27.06 15.36 19.94
C GLN A 310 -27.25 13.98 20.59
N PHE A 311 -26.21 13.13 20.55
CA PHE A 311 -26.22 11.87 21.28
C PHE A 311 -26.38 12.12 22.79
N LEU A 312 -25.55 12.99 23.38
CA LEU A 312 -25.57 13.28 24.81
C LEU A 312 -26.89 13.89 25.32
N GLU A 313 -27.61 14.64 24.48
CA GLU A 313 -28.95 15.18 24.81
C GLU A 313 -30.01 14.09 25.01
N SER A 314 -29.84 12.94 24.33
CA SER A 314 -30.75 11.79 24.37
C SER A 314 -30.17 10.60 25.14
N TYR A 315 -28.94 10.73 25.64
CA TYR A 315 -28.24 9.67 26.34
C TYR A 315 -28.93 9.37 27.68
N ASN A 316 -29.28 8.11 27.87
CA ASN A 316 -30.07 7.60 28.99
C ASN A 316 -29.22 7.14 30.20
N GLY A 317 -27.90 7.27 30.13
CA GLY A 317 -26.99 6.79 31.16
C GLY A 317 -26.65 5.29 31.09
N GLU A 318 -26.97 4.60 29.98
CA GLU A 318 -26.58 3.20 29.83
C GLU A 318 -25.07 3.03 29.72
N ARG A 319 -24.56 1.93 30.27
CA ARG A 319 -23.12 1.65 30.21
C ARG A 319 -22.71 1.20 28.80
N VAL A 320 -21.77 1.90 28.18
CA VAL A 320 -21.30 1.64 26.81
C VAL A 320 -19.80 1.33 26.73
N ASP A 321 -19.34 0.79 25.61
CA ASP A 321 -17.94 0.94 25.19
C ASP A 321 -17.87 2.07 24.15
N VAL A 322 -16.85 2.94 24.22
CA VAL A 322 -16.69 4.10 23.33
C VAL A 322 -15.49 3.88 22.40
N ILE A 323 -15.64 4.21 21.12
CA ILE A 323 -14.54 4.25 20.16
C ILE A 323 -14.46 5.64 19.49
N LEU A 324 -13.24 6.18 19.42
CA LEU A 324 -12.88 7.41 18.69
C LEU A 324 -11.66 7.09 17.83
N THR A 325 -11.88 6.64 16.59
CA THR A 325 -10.78 6.12 15.76
C THR A 325 -10.45 7.07 14.62
N GLU A 326 -9.27 7.69 14.66
CA GLU A 326 -8.83 8.71 13.67
C GLU A 326 -9.82 9.87 13.55
N VAL A 327 -10.04 10.57 14.67
CA VAL A 327 -11.04 11.64 14.78
C VAL A 327 -10.41 12.88 15.37
N ILE A 328 -9.65 12.69 16.44
CA ILE A 328 -9.11 13.79 17.25
C ILE A 328 -8.10 14.64 16.49
N GLU A 329 -7.40 14.08 15.50
CA GLU A 329 -6.46 14.79 14.65
C GLU A 329 -7.14 15.69 13.61
N HIS A 330 -8.44 15.51 13.34
CA HIS A 330 -9.19 16.33 12.39
C HIS A 330 -9.76 17.61 13.03
N MET A 331 -9.53 17.82 14.33
CA MET A 331 -9.95 19.01 15.08
C MET A 331 -8.77 19.63 15.85
N PRO A 332 -8.82 20.92 16.21
CA PRO A 332 -7.80 21.54 17.05
C PRO A 332 -7.59 20.79 18.37
N GLU A 333 -6.35 20.76 18.86
CA GLU A 333 -5.98 19.98 20.07
C GLU A 333 -6.85 20.29 21.29
N GLN A 334 -7.27 21.55 21.46
CA GLN A 334 -8.12 21.98 22.58
C GLN A 334 -9.55 21.44 22.46
N GLU A 335 -10.09 21.37 21.23
CA GLU A 335 -11.42 20.82 20.96
C GLU A 335 -11.42 19.30 21.16
N ALA A 336 -10.39 18.60 20.68
CA ALA A 336 -10.19 17.18 20.93
C ALA A 336 -10.14 16.87 22.43
N ALA A 337 -9.37 17.65 23.20
CA ALA A 337 -9.29 17.48 24.65
C ALA A 337 -10.63 17.78 25.35
N ALA A 338 -11.38 18.78 24.89
CA ALA A 338 -12.70 19.10 25.41
C ALA A 338 -13.72 17.99 25.13
N LEU A 339 -13.73 17.42 23.92
CA LEU A 339 -14.58 16.28 23.56
C LEU A 339 -14.29 15.07 24.45
N ILE A 340 -13.01 14.69 24.60
CA ILE A 340 -12.61 13.56 25.45
C ILE A 340 -13.09 13.78 26.89
N ARG A 341 -12.82 14.95 27.48
CA ARG A 341 -13.29 15.26 28.85
C ARG A 341 -14.80 15.22 28.96
N ARG A 342 -15.52 15.77 27.98
CA ARG A 342 -16.98 15.77 27.97
C ARG A 342 -17.55 14.37 27.96
N ILE A 343 -16.98 13.46 27.17
CA ILE A 343 -17.36 12.04 27.17
C ILE A 343 -17.04 11.42 28.53
N CYS A 344 -15.85 11.66 29.08
CA CYS A 344 -15.46 11.15 30.40
C CYS A 344 -16.38 11.60 31.54
N ASP A 345 -16.89 12.82 31.48
CA ASP A 345 -17.74 13.41 32.53
C ASP A 345 -19.22 12.99 32.40
N THR A 346 -19.67 12.64 31.19
CA THR A 346 -21.11 12.50 30.88
C THR A 346 -21.52 11.06 30.54
N VAL A 347 -20.63 10.27 29.95
CA VAL A 347 -20.92 8.90 29.49
C VAL A 347 -20.43 7.89 30.53
N ASP A 348 -21.31 6.98 30.97
CA ASP A 348 -20.90 5.80 31.71
C ASP A 348 -20.29 4.80 30.72
N PHE A 349 -18.96 4.72 30.68
CA PHE A 349 -18.25 3.81 29.79
C PHE A 349 -17.43 2.76 30.54
N ASP A 350 -17.37 1.55 29.99
CA ASP A 350 -16.47 0.50 30.47
C ASP A 350 -15.06 0.68 29.88
N ARG A 351 -14.97 0.80 28.54
CA ARG A 351 -13.74 1.14 27.82
C ARG A 351 -14.00 2.30 26.87
N MET A 352 -13.05 3.22 26.80
CA MET A 352 -12.95 4.21 25.73
C MET A 352 -11.64 3.98 24.98
N ILE A 353 -11.73 3.73 23.68
CA ILE A 353 -10.57 3.48 22.82
C ILE A 353 -10.41 4.67 21.89
N VAL A 354 -9.28 5.36 22.00
CA VAL A 354 -8.93 6.49 21.14
C VAL A 354 -7.71 6.13 20.31
N THR A 355 -7.76 6.37 19.00
CA THR A 355 -6.60 6.15 18.11
C THR A 355 -6.32 7.38 17.26
N THR A 356 -5.05 7.57 16.93
CA THR A 356 -4.58 8.64 16.05
C THR A 356 -3.29 8.21 15.33
N PRO A 357 -2.93 8.84 14.20
CA PRO A 357 -1.65 8.61 13.54
C PRO A 357 -0.45 8.81 14.48
N ASN A 358 0.62 8.04 14.23
CA ASN A 358 1.91 8.25 14.87
C ASN A 358 2.86 9.01 13.94
N ALA A 359 3.16 10.28 14.25
CA ALA A 359 4.03 11.13 13.42
C ALA A 359 5.47 10.58 13.34
N ASP A 360 5.95 9.86 14.36
CA ASP A 360 7.30 9.26 14.36
C ASP A 360 7.46 8.20 13.26
N PHE A 361 6.35 7.71 12.72
CA PHE A 361 6.31 6.75 11.63
C PHE A 361 6.31 7.40 10.24
N ASN A 362 5.97 8.69 10.11
CA ASN A 362 5.78 9.36 8.80
C ASN A 362 7.03 9.32 7.92
N ARG A 363 8.23 9.34 8.54
CA ARG A 363 9.51 9.13 7.85
C ARG A 363 9.61 7.83 7.06
N TYR A 364 8.87 6.78 7.44
CA TYR A 364 8.85 5.49 6.73
C TYR A 364 7.82 5.46 5.58
N TYR A 365 6.87 6.39 5.59
CA TYR A 365 6.04 6.74 4.44
C TYR A 365 6.71 7.80 3.54
N GLU A 366 7.80 8.40 4.03
CA GLU A 366 8.51 9.53 3.42
C GLU A 366 7.60 10.68 3.02
N LEU A 367 6.59 10.94 3.86
CA LEU A 367 5.77 12.13 3.84
C LEU A 367 6.57 13.29 4.45
N ASP A 368 6.52 14.46 3.81
CA ASP A 368 7.23 15.65 4.30
C ASP A 368 6.40 16.38 5.39
N ASP A 369 5.07 16.15 5.44
CA ASP A 369 4.11 16.74 6.39
C ASP A 369 3.16 15.65 6.98
N PHE A 370 1.89 15.98 7.19
CA PHE A 370 0.85 15.07 7.67
C PHE A 370 0.54 13.95 6.66
N ARG A 371 -0.03 12.86 7.16
CA ARG A 371 -0.53 11.73 6.36
C ARG A 371 -1.73 12.10 5.52
N HIS A 372 -2.54 13.02 6.00
CA HIS A 372 -3.67 13.57 5.26
C HIS A 372 -3.70 15.09 5.40
N ASP A 373 -4.02 15.76 4.29
CA ASP A 373 -3.99 17.23 4.18
C ASP A 373 -5.00 17.93 5.11
N ASP A 374 -6.01 17.20 5.60
CA ASP A 374 -7.06 17.70 6.47
C ASP A 374 -6.76 17.55 7.97
N HIS A 375 -5.67 16.87 8.34
CA HIS A 375 -5.21 16.80 9.72
C HIS A 375 -4.83 18.19 10.25
N LYS A 376 -5.21 18.47 11.50
CA LYS A 376 -4.84 19.70 12.22
C LYS A 376 -3.51 19.54 12.95
N TRP A 377 -3.19 18.32 13.36
CA TRP A 377 -1.97 17.96 14.07
C TRP A 377 -1.67 16.47 13.88
N GLU A 378 -0.40 16.09 13.99
CA GLU A 378 0.03 14.71 14.18
C GLU A 378 1.15 14.67 15.21
N MET A 379 0.92 13.97 16.33
CA MET A 379 1.89 13.88 17.41
C MET A 379 2.78 12.64 17.26
N GLY A 380 4.05 12.77 17.65
CA GLY A 380 4.88 11.61 17.97
C GLY A 380 4.43 10.96 19.27
N GLU A 381 5.01 9.80 19.61
CA GLU A 381 4.55 8.96 20.72
C GLU A 381 4.63 9.67 22.08
N GLU A 382 5.74 10.36 22.36
CA GLU A 382 5.95 11.06 23.63
C GLU A 382 4.98 12.24 23.82
N ALA A 383 4.76 13.00 22.75
CA ALA A 383 3.85 14.14 22.75
C ALA A 383 2.41 13.69 22.96
N PHE A 384 1.97 12.65 22.25
CA PHE A 384 0.62 12.08 22.40
C PHE A 384 0.38 11.55 23.82
N ARG A 385 1.36 10.82 24.39
CA ARG A 385 1.28 10.32 25.77
C ARG A 385 1.11 11.44 26.78
N SER A 386 1.90 12.50 26.65
CA SER A 386 1.85 13.66 27.55
C SER A 386 0.54 14.43 27.41
N TRP A 387 0.11 14.70 26.18
CA TRP A 387 -1.15 15.39 25.89
C TRP A 387 -2.37 14.61 26.38
N PHE A 388 -2.41 13.29 26.17
CA PHE A 388 -3.53 12.48 26.61
C PHE A 388 -3.58 12.39 28.14
N ALA A 389 -2.44 12.16 28.80
CA ALA A 389 -2.35 12.13 30.26
C ALA A 389 -2.82 13.46 30.90
N GLU A 390 -2.50 14.59 30.29
CA GLU A 390 -3.01 15.90 30.71
C GLU A 390 -4.52 16.03 30.50
N THR A 391 -5.01 15.53 29.37
CA THR A 391 -6.43 15.60 29.00
C THR A 391 -7.32 14.89 30.00
N VAL A 392 -6.90 13.70 30.45
CA VAL A 392 -7.66 12.87 31.39
C VAL A 392 -7.15 12.91 32.83
N ARG A 393 -6.33 13.91 33.21
CA ARG A 393 -5.70 13.99 34.54
C ARG A 393 -6.70 13.86 35.70
N GLU A 394 -7.84 14.52 35.60
CA GLU A 394 -8.88 14.54 36.64
C GLU A 394 -9.90 13.40 36.47
N VAL A 395 -9.78 12.59 35.41
CA VAL A 395 -10.68 11.47 35.15
C VAL A 395 -10.20 10.28 35.97
N PRO A 396 -11.03 9.74 36.88
CA PRO A 396 -10.62 8.66 37.75
C PRO A 396 -10.74 7.31 37.02
N ALA A 397 -9.85 7.08 36.07
CA ALA A 397 -9.81 5.92 35.18
C ALA A 397 -8.39 5.36 35.04
N SER A 398 -8.26 4.10 34.63
CA SER A 398 -6.95 3.55 34.25
C SER A 398 -6.69 3.80 32.77
N VAL A 399 -5.44 4.14 32.44
CA VAL A 399 -5.03 4.52 31.08
C VAL A 399 -3.95 3.56 30.60
N GLU A 400 -4.20 2.89 29.48
CA GLU A 400 -3.24 1.99 28.83
C GLU A 400 -2.97 2.48 27.40
N PHE A 401 -1.73 2.84 27.10
CA PHE A 401 -1.32 3.21 25.74
C PHE A 401 -1.07 1.97 24.89
N ILE A 402 -1.55 2.02 23.65
CA ILE A 402 -1.48 0.92 22.69
C ILE A 402 -0.83 1.37 21.39
N ALA A 403 -0.25 0.42 20.67
CA ALA A 403 0.40 0.62 19.38
C ALA A 403 -0.15 -0.41 18.37
N ILE A 404 -0.47 0.05 17.16
CA ILE A 404 -1.32 -0.68 16.22
C ILE A 404 -0.75 -0.63 14.80
N GLY A 405 -0.78 -1.78 14.13
CA GLY A 405 -0.48 -1.93 12.71
C GLY A 405 0.94 -2.35 12.39
N ASP A 406 1.40 -2.05 11.19
CA ASP A 406 2.78 -2.29 10.77
C ASP A 406 3.76 -1.56 11.70
N SER A 407 4.95 -2.13 11.93
CA SER A 407 6.01 -1.45 12.67
C SER A 407 7.37 -1.49 11.97
N VAL A 408 8.17 -0.45 12.24
CA VAL A 408 9.57 -0.34 11.83
C VAL A 408 10.39 0.09 13.04
N ASN A 409 11.40 -0.70 13.41
CA ASN A 409 12.20 -0.49 14.62
C ASN A 409 11.37 -0.29 15.90
N GLY A 410 10.20 -0.95 15.99
CA GLY A 410 9.29 -0.83 17.13
C GLY A 410 8.37 0.40 17.09
N THR A 411 8.53 1.32 16.16
CA THR A 411 7.57 2.41 15.91
C THR A 411 6.42 1.87 15.07
N TYR A 412 5.17 2.04 15.52
CA TYR A 412 3.98 1.54 14.84
C TYR A 412 3.29 2.62 14.01
N THR A 413 2.53 2.20 12.99
CA THR A 413 1.75 3.10 12.15
C THR A 413 0.72 3.93 12.93
N THR A 414 0.06 3.33 13.91
CA THR A 414 -1.00 4.00 14.67
C THR A 414 -0.69 3.86 16.15
N GLN A 415 -0.97 4.92 16.88
CA GLN A 415 -0.92 4.93 18.34
C GLN A 415 -2.33 5.13 18.89
N GLY A 416 -2.54 4.77 20.14
CA GLY A 416 -3.83 4.95 20.78
C GLY A 416 -3.77 4.69 22.26
N VAL A 417 -4.95 4.69 22.86
CA VAL A 417 -5.12 4.54 24.31
C VAL A 417 -6.45 3.87 24.60
N ILE A 418 -6.42 3.00 25.61
CA ILE A 418 -7.60 2.38 26.21
C ILE A 418 -7.75 2.99 27.60
N VAL A 419 -8.81 3.76 27.79
CA VAL A 419 -9.23 4.26 29.08
C VAL A 419 -10.27 3.30 29.63
N ARG A 420 -10.06 2.74 30.82
CA ARG A 420 -11.06 1.91 31.50
C ARG A 420 -11.71 2.72 32.60
N GLY A 421 -13.04 2.83 32.54
CA GLY A 421 -13.84 3.52 33.56
C GLY A 421 -13.70 2.85 34.93
N LYS A 422 -14.24 3.48 35.98
CA LYS A 422 -14.24 2.88 37.32
C LYS A 422 -14.93 1.52 37.29
N GLU A 423 -14.34 0.53 37.95
CA GLU A 423 -15.08 -0.69 38.30
C GLU A 423 -16.28 -0.27 39.15
N ALA A 424 -17.46 -0.76 38.79
CA ALA A 424 -18.65 -0.59 39.62
C ALA A 424 -18.38 -1.28 40.97
N THR A 425 -18.18 -0.48 42.02
CA THR A 425 -18.10 -0.95 43.41
C THR A 425 -19.40 -1.55 43.89
#